data_AF-A0A154BSY3-F1
#
_entry.id   AF-A0A154BSY3-F1
#
_cell.length_a   1.000
_cell.length_b   1.000
_cell.length_c   1.000
_cell.angle_alpha   90.00
_cell.angle_beta   90.00
_cell.angle_gamma   90.00
#
_symmetry.space_group_name_H-M   'P 1'
#
loop_
_entity.id
_entity.type
_entity.pdbx_description
1 polymer ?
#
loop_
_entity_poly.entity_id
_entity_poly.type
_entity_poly.pdbx_seq_one_letter_code
_entity_poly.pdbx_strand_id
1 'polypeptide(L)'
;MNSMFNTPFTVKLARTLWLNAYRAQITDASGEYCATLRLFPQIPLDRQDVPENAPEAKLYLVILVEDAPMLTDDNLVSFETPVSVVVMEELGKLGMYPDSCQFVYPNLMTELEQPIQQ
;
A
#
# COMPACT_ATOMS: atom_id res chain seq x y z
N MET A 1 -10.43 -22.12 -8.38
CA MET A 1 -10.22 -20.67 -8.15
C MET A 1 -9.00 -20.26 -8.95
N ASN A 2 -9.20 -19.59 -10.09
CA ASN A 2 -8.10 -19.03 -10.86
C ASN A 2 -7.60 -17.78 -10.11
N SER A 3 -6.45 -17.90 -9.45
CA SER A 3 -5.75 -16.73 -8.90
C SER A 3 -5.23 -15.90 -10.07
N MET A 4 -5.85 -14.75 -10.31
CA MET A 4 -5.47 -13.81 -11.38
C MET A 4 -4.10 -13.13 -11.10
N PHE A 5 -3.59 -13.25 -9.87
CA PHE A 5 -2.32 -12.64 -9.42
C PHE A 5 -1.31 -13.70 -8.94
N ASN A 6 -1.14 -14.78 -9.71
CA ASN A 6 -0.18 -15.84 -9.39
C ASN A 6 1.22 -15.59 -9.97
N THR A 7 1.54 -14.33 -10.29
CA THR A 7 2.72 -13.92 -11.04
C THR A 7 3.51 -12.92 -10.21
N PRO A 8 4.85 -13.02 -10.10
CA PRO A 8 5.62 -12.13 -9.23
C PRO A 8 5.45 -10.68 -9.65
N PHE A 9 5.03 -9.83 -8.70
CA PHE A 9 4.99 -8.39 -8.90
C PHE A 9 6.40 -7.81 -8.81
N THR A 10 6.65 -6.78 -9.60
CA THR A 10 7.80 -5.90 -9.46
C THR A 10 7.32 -4.53 -9.01
N VAL A 11 8.05 -3.92 -8.08
CA VAL A 11 7.76 -2.57 -7.59
C VAL A 11 8.88 -1.62 -7.99
N LYS A 12 8.51 -0.47 -8.54
CA LYS A 12 9.42 0.67 -8.75
C LYS A 12 9.06 1.77 -7.77
N LEU A 13 9.89 1.94 -6.74
CA LEU A 13 9.70 2.91 -5.68
C LEU A 13 10.42 4.23 -5.99
N ALA A 14 9.72 5.35 -5.81
CA ALA A 14 10.29 6.70 -5.93
C ALA A 14 9.93 7.52 -4.70
N ARG A 15 10.91 8.25 -4.16
CA ARG A 15 10.67 9.22 -3.08
C ARG A 15 10.00 10.47 -3.65
N THR A 16 9.03 11.00 -2.93
CA THR A 16 8.36 12.26 -3.32
C THR A 16 9.00 13.47 -2.62
N LEU A 17 8.52 14.67 -2.95
CA LEU A 17 8.92 15.91 -2.27
C LEU A 17 8.29 16.06 -0.87
N TRP A 18 7.36 15.18 -0.49
CA TRP A 18 6.75 15.18 0.84
C TRP A 18 7.53 14.28 1.80
N LEU A 19 7.55 14.68 3.07
CA LEU A 19 8.18 13.91 4.13
C LEU A 19 7.54 12.52 4.23
N ASN A 20 8.36 11.48 4.14
CA ASN A 20 7.95 10.08 4.28
C ASN A 20 6.78 9.67 3.37
N ALA A 21 6.71 10.23 2.17
CA ALA A 21 5.79 9.77 1.14
C ALA A 21 6.56 9.24 -0.06
N TYR A 22 6.20 8.04 -0.49
CA TYR A 22 6.77 7.38 -1.65
C TYR A 22 5.66 7.09 -2.65
N ARG A 23 6.02 7.06 -3.93
CA ARG A 23 5.16 6.59 -5.01
C ARG A 23 5.72 5.27 -5.51
N ALA A 24 4.88 4.27 -5.69
CA ALA A 24 5.25 2.98 -6.22
C ALA A 24 4.43 2.68 -7.48
N GLN A 25 5.09 2.16 -8.51
CA GLN A 25 4.43 1.53 -9.64
C GLN A 25 4.60 0.02 -9.53
N ILE A 26 3.50 -0.71 -9.64
CA ILE A 26 3.47 -2.17 -9.63
C ILE A 26 3.30 -2.66 -11.06
N THR A 27 4.15 -3.61 -11.46
CA THR A 27 4.03 -4.33 -12.72
C THR A 27 4.02 -5.83 -12.48
N ASP A 28 3.37 -6.59 -13.36
CA ASP A 28 3.41 -8.06 -13.31
C ASP A 28 4.76 -8.60 -13.86
N ALA A 29 4.86 -9.92 -13.96
CA ALA A 29 6.07 -10.58 -14.48
C ALA A 29 6.31 -10.36 -15.98
N SER A 30 5.27 -9.99 -16.74
CA SER A 30 5.38 -9.58 -18.14
C SER A 30 5.85 -8.12 -18.28
N GLY A 31 5.91 -7.39 -17.17
CA GLY A 31 6.22 -5.97 -17.14
C GLY A 31 5.01 -5.08 -17.45
N GLU A 32 3.81 -5.65 -17.50
CA GLU A 32 2.58 -4.91 -17.71
C GLU A 32 2.20 -4.14 -16.46
N TYR A 33 1.60 -2.95 -16.66
CA TYR A 33 1.17 -2.10 -15.57
C TYR A 33 0.00 -2.73 -14.79
N CYS A 34 0.11 -2.77 -13.46
CA CYS A 34 -0.94 -3.30 -12.59
C CYS A 34 -1.55 -2.24 -11.68
N ALA A 35 -0.73 -1.41 -11.04
CA ALA A 35 -1.23 -0.41 -10.10
C ALA A 35 -0.23 0.73 -9.86
N THR A 36 -0.77 1.87 -9.42
CA THR A 36 -0.01 2.96 -8.83
C THR A 36 -0.40 3.13 -7.37
N LEU A 37 0.61 3.12 -6.51
CA LEU A 37 0.47 3.22 -5.07
C LEU A 37 1.13 4.49 -4.54
N ARG A 38 0.58 5.04 -3.47
CA ARG A 38 1.27 6.00 -2.60
C ARG A 38 1.44 5.39 -1.22
N LEU A 39 2.67 5.43 -0.74
CA LEU A 39 3.10 4.74 0.46
C LEU A 39 3.47 5.77 1.53
N PHE A 40 2.91 5.60 2.71
CA PHE A 40 3.13 6.46 3.86
C PHE A 40 3.61 5.63 5.05
N PRO A 41 4.93 5.42 5.21
CA PRO A 41 5.47 4.81 6.41
C PRO A 41 5.13 5.66 7.63
N GLN A 42 4.43 5.06 8.58
CA GLN A 42 4.11 5.65 9.87
C GLN A 42 5.23 5.31 10.84
N ILE A 43 6.25 6.14 10.84
CA ILE A 43 7.45 5.95 11.66
C ILE A 43 7.17 6.52 13.06
N PRO A 44 7.34 5.73 14.14
CA PRO A 44 7.25 6.25 15.51
C PRO A 44 8.23 7.40 15.73
N LEU A 45 7.80 8.41 16.49
CA LEU A 45 8.67 9.49 16.92
C LEU A 45 9.70 8.99 17.94
N ASP A 46 10.82 9.71 18.05
CA ASP A 46 11.80 9.44 19.08
C ASP A 46 11.20 9.65 20.47
N ARG A 47 11.64 8.85 21.45
CA ARG A 47 11.09 8.91 22.83
C ARG A 47 11.26 10.26 23.51
N GLN A 48 12.24 11.04 23.09
CA GLN A 48 12.47 12.40 23.58
C GLN A 48 11.43 13.42 23.05
N ASP A 49 10.75 13.10 21.95
CA ASP A 49 9.78 13.99 21.29
C ASP A 49 8.34 13.73 21.76
N VAL A 50 8.14 12.79 22.68
CA VAL A 50 6.83 12.41 23.22
C VAL A 50 6.84 12.41 24.75
N PRO A 51 5.67 12.54 25.41
CA PRO A 51 5.57 12.41 26.87
C PRO A 51 6.11 11.06 27.37
N GLU A 52 6.61 11.03 28.62
CA GLU A 52 7.17 9.82 29.25
C GLU A 52 6.17 8.66 29.31
N ASN A 53 4.88 8.95 29.46
CA ASN A 53 3.80 7.97 29.51
C ASN A 53 3.21 7.62 28.13
N ALA A 54 3.82 8.08 27.02
CA ALA A 54 3.32 7.77 25.69
C ALA A 54 3.41 6.26 25.38
N PRO A 55 2.39 5.65 24.76
CA PRO A 55 2.42 4.24 24.41
C PRO A 55 3.58 3.93 23.46
N GLU A 56 4.00 2.66 23.44
CA GLU A 56 4.88 2.15 22.39
C GLU A 56 4.12 2.05 21.07
N ALA A 57 4.70 2.60 20.01
CA ALA A 57 4.18 2.50 18.66
C ALA A 57 5.17 1.72 17.79
N LYS A 58 4.62 0.90 16.89
CA LYS A 58 5.38 0.13 15.90
C LYS A 58 5.26 0.79 14.54
N LEU A 59 6.31 0.67 13.73
CA LEU A 59 6.27 1.14 12.36
C LEU A 59 5.23 0.32 11.59
N TYR A 60 4.30 0.99 10.91
CA TYR A 60 3.38 0.36 9.98
C TYR A 60 3.28 1.18 8.71
N LEU A 61 2.74 0.58 7.66
CA LEU A 61 2.66 1.20 6.34
C LEU A 61 1.21 1.43 5.95
N VAL A 62 0.88 2.67 5.59
CA VAL A 62 -0.39 2.96 4.90
C VAL A 62 -0.13 3.00 3.40
N ILE A 63 -0.88 2.19 2.66
CA ILE A 63 -0.78 2.04 1.20
C ILE A 63 -2.06 2.59 0.60
N LEU A 64 -1.97 3.75 -0.03
CA LEU A 64 -3.04 4.31 -0.84
C LEU A 64 -2.95 3.73 -2.25
N VAL A 65 -3.99 3.02 -2.68
CA VAL A 65 -4.12 2.51 -4.05
C VAL A 65 -4.74 3.60 -4.90
N GLU A 66 -3.91 4.35 -5.63
CA GLU A 66 -4.38 5.50 -6.42
C GLU A 66 -5.06 5.07 -7.71
N ASP A 67 -4.53 4.02 -8.34
CA ASP A 67 -5.05 3.44 -9.58
C ASP A 67 -4.71 1.95 -9.62
N ALA A 68 -5.69 1.12 -9.97
CA ALA A 68 -5.55 -0.33 -10.09
C ALA A 68 -6.68 -0.89 -10.98
N PRO A 69 -6.57 -0.79 -12.31
CA PRO A 69 -7.68 -1.02 -13.23
C PRO A 69 -8.22 -2.45 -13.26
N MET A 70 -7.41 -3.43 -12.87
CA MET A 70 -7.79 -4.86 -12.84
C MET A 70 -8.30 -5.31 -11.46
N LEU A 71 -8.31 -4.41 -10.47
CA LEU A 71 -8.70 -4.73 -9.11
C LEU A 71 -10.23 -4.77 -8.97
N THR A 72 -10.73 -5.80 -8.32
CA THR A 72 -12.14 -6.00 -7.98
C THR A 72 -12.24 -6.55 -6.56
N ASP A 73 -13.44 -6.49 -5.96
CA ASP A 73 -13.66 -6.99 -4.59
C ASP A 73 -13.28 -8.47 -4.44
N ASP A 74 -13.48 -9.27 -5.50
CA ASP A 74 -13.17 -10.69 -5.53
C ASP A 74 -11.66 -10.99 -5.52
N ASN A 75 -10.81 -10.03 -5.93
CA ASN A 75 -9.38 -10.25 -6.09
C ASN A 75 -8.50 -9.40 -5.15
N LEU A 76 -9.11 -8.65 -4.23
CA LEU A 76 -8.41 -7.82 -3.23
C LEU A 76 -7.30 -8.55 -2.49
N VAL A 77 -7.62 -9.67 -1.83
CA VAL A 77 -6.62 -10.43 -1.03
C VAL A 77 -5.49 -10.95 -1.90
N SER A 78 -5.80 -11.34 -3.14
CA SER A 78 -4.83 -11.85 -4.11
C SER A 78 -3.90 -10.74 -4.64
N PHE A 79 -4.34 -9.48 -4.60
CA PHE A 79 -3.52 -8.32 -4.89
C PHE A 79 -2.69 -7.89 -3.67
N GLU A 80 -3.33 -7.70 -2.51
CA GLU A 80 -2.71 -7.14 -1.31
C GLU A 80 -1.56 -8.01 -0.78
N THR A 81 -1.75 -9.32 -0.75
CA THR A 81 -0.78 -10.26 -0.19
C THR A 81 0.59 -10.15 -0.87
N PRO A 82 0.73 -10.39 -2.19
CA PRO A 82 2.03 -10.28 -2.86
C PRO A 82 2.52 -8.83 -2.95
N VAL A 83 1.65 -7.83 -3.09
CA VAL A 83 2.06 -6.41 -3.10
C VAL A 83 2.70 -6.01 -1.77
N SER A 84 2.14 -6.46 -0.64
CA SER A 84 2.68 -6.15 0.68
C SER A 84 4.12 -6.66 0.84
N VAL A 85 4.40 -7.87 0.35
CA VAL A 85 5.74 -8.48 0.42
C VAL A 85 6.75 -7.63 -0.37
N VAL A 86 6.48 -7.36 -1.64
CA VAL A 86 7.44 -6.66 -2.50
C VAL A 86 7.65 -5.21 -2.07
N VAL A 87 6.60 -4.55 -1.56
CA VAL A 87 6.70 -3.17 -1.03
C VAL A 87 7.51 -3.15 0.26
N MET A 88 7.28 -4.09 1.18
CA MET A 88 8.05 -4.20 2.41
C MET A 88 9.53 -4.49 2.13
N GLU A 89 9.83 -5.35 1.16
CA GLU A 89 11.21 -5.62 0.73
C GLU A 89 11.92 -4.36 0.21
N GLU A 90 11.26 -3.55 -0.63
CA GLU A 90 11.85 -2.29 -1.11
C GLU A 90 12.03 -1.24 -0.01
N LEU A 91 11.07 -1.13 0.92
CA LEU A 91 11.22 -0.24 2.07
C LEU A 91 12.34 -0.71 3.03
N GLY A 92 12.53 -2.02 3.15
CA GLY A 92 13.63 -2.63 3.91
C GLY A 92 15.00 -2.20 3.38
N LYS A 93 15.16 -2.04 2.07
CA LYS A 93 16.38 -1.48 1.45
C LYS A 93 16.65 -0.03 1.87
N LEU A 94 15.63 0.69 2.31
CA LEU A 94 15.72 2.05 2.85
C LEU A 94 15.86 2.06 4.39
N GLY A 95 15.99 0.90 5.03
CA GLY A 95 16.13 0.77 6.48
C GLY A 95 14.81 0.86 7.25
N MET A 96 13.66 0.75 6.58
CA MET A 96 12.34 0.76 7.21
C MET A 96 11.75 -0.65 7.21
N TYR A 97 11.30 -1.13 8.38
CA TYR A 97 10.75 -2.47 8.56
C TYR A 97 9.36 -2.39 9.19
N PRO A 98 8.29 -2.26 8.39
CA PRO A 98 6.92 -2.19 8.90
C PRO A 98 6.44 -3.54 9.45
N ASP A 99 5.74 -3.51 10.57
CA ASP A 99 5.09 -4.69 11.16
C ASP A 99 3.80 -5.08 10.41
N SER A 100 3.17 -4.14 9.71
CA SER A 100 1.94 -4.37 8.96
C SER A 100 1.73 -3.35 7.83
N CYS A 101 0.89 -3.72 6.87
CA CYS A 101 0.39 -2.86 5.80
C CYS A 101 -1.12 -2.66 5.94
N GLN A 102 -1.59 -1.44 5.66
CA GLN A 102 -3.00 -1.07 5.61
C GLN A 102 -3.31 -0.50 4.24
N PHE A 103 -4.13 -1.21 3.45
CA PHE A 103 -4.53 -0.76 2.12
C PHE A 103 -5.75 0.16 2.21
N VAL A 104 -5.70 1.27 1.48
CA VAL A 104 -6.74 2.27 1.40
C VAL A 104 -7.07 2.49 -0.07
N TYR A 105 -8.34 2.32 -0.42
CA TYR A 105 -8.82 2.45 -1.78
C TYR A 105 -9.80 3.64 -1.87
N PRO A 106 -9.37 4.79 -2.43
CA PRO A 106 -10.23 5.97 -2.53
C PRO A 106 -11.47 5.73 -3.38
N ASN A 107 -11.37 4.87 -4.40
CA ASN A 107 -12.37 4.72 -5.45
C ASN A 107 -12.92 3.29 -5.58
N LEU A 108 -12.75 2.41 -4.57
CA LEU A 108 -13.36 1.07 -4.62
C LEU A 108 -14.87 1.07 -4.29
N MET A 109 -15.38 2.20 -3.81
CA MET A 109 -16.79 2.41 -3.49
C MET A 109 -17.62 2.58 -4.77
N THR A 110 -17.83 1.49 -5.49
CA THR A 110 -18.88 1.41 -6.53
C THR A 110 -20.29 1.53 -5.91
N GLU A 111 -20.43 1.56 -4.57
CA GLU A 111 -21.72 1.52 -3.87
C GLU A 111 -22.23 2.85 -3.28
N LEU A 112 -21.48 3.95 -3.33
CA LEU A 112 -21.98 5.26 -2.83
C LEU A 112 -22.73 6.10 -3.88
N GLU A 113 -22.83 5.61 -5.12
CA GLU A 113 -23.52 6.30 -6.23
C GLU A 113 -24.87 5.67 -6.61
N GLN A 114 -25.48 4.83 -5.75
CA GLN A 114 -26.88 4.51 -5.99
C GLN A 114 -27.73 5.78 -5.79
N PRO A 115 -28.44 6.28 -6.83
CA PRO A 115 -29.36 7.38 -6.62
C PRO A 115 -30.37 6.95 -5.56
N ILE A 116 -30.61 7.81 -4.57
CA ILE A 116 -31.74 7.65 -3.65
C ILE A 116 -32.98 7.52 -4.56
N GLN A 117 -33.54 6.31 -4.64
CA GLN A 117 -34.82 6.12 -5.35
C GLN A 117 -35.86 6.98 -4.61
N GLN A 118 -36.24 8.09 -5.25
CA GLN A 118 -37.37 8.92 -4.84
C GLN A 118 -38.69 8.26 -5.23
#